data_AF-A0A950MPS2-F1
#
_entry.id   AF-A0A950MPS2-F1
#
_cell.length_a   1.000
_cell.length_b   1.000
_cell.length_c   1.000
_cell.angle_alpha   90.00
_cell.angle_beta   90.00
_cell.angle_gamma   90.00
#
_symmetry.space_group_name_H-M   'P 1'
#
loop_
_entity.id
_entity.type
_entity.pdbx_description
1 polymer ?
#
loop_
_entity_poly.entity_id
_entity_poly.type
_entity_poly.pdbx_seq_one_letter_code
_entity_poly.pdbx_strand_id
1 'polypeptide(L)'
;MKVLLLVLACVVAQLPSRDSEPTVVLPSNHATITADLGGKYVQLKNSPATVVLPKDPPKTLSSGLPWYVDVVNFGPNEVTLEGIGQFSVHMRPKDIVRVMFSGSTYKVVH
;
A
#
# COMPACT_ATOMS: atom_id res chain seq x y z
N MET A 1 30.16 -27.23 -20.35
CA MET A 1 28.84 -26.92 -19.77
C MET A 1 28.98 -26.66 -18.27
N LYS A 2 29.24 -25.41 -17.85
CA LYS A 2 29.37 -25.08 -16.41
C LYS A 2 29.08 -23.60 -16.06
N VAL A 3 28.52 -22.83 -17.01
CA VAL A 3 28.25 -21.39 -16.84
C VAL A 3 26.74 -21.09 -16.80
N LEU A 4 25.88 -22.06 -17.17
CA LEU A 4 24.45 -21.83 -17.28
C LEU A 4 23.69 -21.83 -15.94
N LEU A 5 24.32 -22.30 -14.85
CA LEU A 5 23.67 -22.42 -13.53
C LEU A 5 23.73 -21.15 -12.67
N LEU A 6 24.47 -20.13 -13.09
CA LEU A 6 24.66 -18.90 -12.30
C LEU A 6 23.63 -17.79 -12.60
N VAL A 7 22.85 -17.90 -13.68
CA VAL A 7 21.91 -16.83 -14.08
C VAL A 7 20.52 -17.01 -13.46
N LEU A 8 20.16 -18.21 -13.00
CA LEU A 8 18.82 -18.48 -12.47
C LEU A 8 18.63 -18.09 -11.00
N ALA A 9 19.70 -17.75 -10.28
CA ALA A 9 19.63 -17.37 -8.86
C ALA A 9 19.29 -15.88 -8.61
N CYS A 10 19.33 -15.02 -9.64
CA CYS A 10 19.15 -13.57 -9.44
C CYS A 10 17.69 -13.07 -9.54
N VAL A 11 16.72 -13.94 -9.85
CA VAL A 11 15.33 -13.49 -10.11
C VAL A 11 14.44 -13.48 -8.86
N VAL A 12 14.87 -14.09 -7.75
CA VAL A 12 14.05 -14.16 -6.51
C VAL A 12 14.26 -12.94 -5.58
N ALA A 13 15.22 -12.06 -5.88
CA ALA A 13 15.71 -11.06 -4.93
C ALA A 13 15.07 -9.66 -5.00
N GLN A 14 13.97 -9.45 -5.72
CA GLN A 14 13.42 -8.08 -5.90
C GLN A 14 11.96 -7.91 -5.51
N LEU A 15 11.47 -8.68 -4.53
CA LEU A 15 10.39 -8.15 -3.70
C LEU A 15 11.06 -7.38 -2.56
N PRO A 16 10.87 -6.05 -2.45
CA PRO A 16 11.42 -5.30 -1.34
C PRO A 16 10.90 -5.91 -0.04
N SER A 17 11.81 -6.27 0.85
CA SER A 17 11.47 -6.75 2.19
C SER A 17 10.67 -5.64 2.90
N ARG A 18 9.46 -5.97 3.36
CA ARG A 18 8.56 -5.03 4.09
C ARG A 18 9.25 -4.32 5.25
N ASP A 19 10.25 -4.93 5.87
CA ASP A 19 11.02 -4.36 6.99
C ASP A 19 11.79 -3.08 6.65
N SER A 20 11.99 -2.76 5.36
CA SER A 20 12.67 -1.53 4.93
C SER A 20 11.70 -0.39 4.57
N GLU A 21 10.39 -0.62 4.59
CA GLU A 21 9.40 0.38 4.19
C GLU A 21 9.19 1.43 5.31
N PRO A 22 9.19 2.73 4.99
CA PRO A 22 8.92 3.75 5.99
C PRO A 22 7.52 3.56 6.56
N THR A 23 7.41 3.43 7.88
CA THR A 23 6.12 3.33 8.57
C THR A 23 5.58 4.72 8.91
N VAL A 24 4.31 4.99 8.61
CA VAL A 24 3.61 6.22 8.94
C VAL A 24 2.35 5.90 9.73
N VAL A 25 2.19 6.54 10.89
CA VAL A 25 0.93 6.46 11.64
C VAL A 25 0.01 7.57 11.15
N LEU A 26 -1.16 7.22 10.64
CA LEU A 26 -2.14 8.21 10.20
C LEU A 26 -2.78 8.86 11.44
N PRO A 27 -2.77 10.21 11.54
CA PRO A 27 -3.45 10.92 12.63
C PRO A 27 -4.94 10.58 12.71
N SER A 28 -5.52 10.64 13.91
CA SER A 28 -6.89 10.21 14.18
C SER A 28 -7.98 11.01 13.47
N ASN A 29 -7.69 12.25 13.09
CA ASN A 29 -8.59 13.13 12.34
C ASN A 29 -8.30 13.12 10.83
N HIS A 30 -7.29 12.38 10.37
CA HIS A 30 -7.00 12.26 8.94
C HIS A 30 -7.79 11.12 8.33
N ALA A 31 -8.72 11.50 7.46
CA ALA A 31 -9.52 10.59 6.64
C ALA A 31 -8.89 10.33 5.27
N THR A 32 -7.66 10.77 4.99
CA THR A 32 -7.10 10.71 3.63
C THR A 32 -5.65 10.23 3.63
N ILE A 33 -5.36 9.26 2.77
CA ILE A 33 -4.01 8.87 2.39
C ILE A 33 -3.62 9.72 1.18
N THR A 34 -2.54 10.48 1.28
CA THR A 34 -2.07 11.37 0.22
C THR A 34 -1.03 10.68 -0.67
N ALA A 35 -0.80 11.24 -1.86
CA ALA A 35 0.12 10.66 -2.85
C ALA A 35 1.56 10.51 -2.32
N ASP A 36 2.02 11.39 -1.42
CA ASP A 36 3.34 11.36 -0.79
C ASP A 36 3.53 10.22 0.21
N LEU A 37 2.45 9.50 0.57
CA LEU A 37 2.52 8.28 1.36
C LEU A 37 2.80 7.03 0.51
N GLY A 38 3.05 7.21 -0.78
CA GLY A 38 3.48 6.14 -1.67
C GLY A 38 4.78 5.46 -1.21
N GLY A 39 4.82 4.14 -1.31
CA GLY A 39 5.93 3.29 -0.88
C GLY A 39 6.03 3.11 0.64
N LYS A 40 5.01 3.53 1.40
CA LYS A 40 5.01 3.49 2.86
C LYS A 40 4.04 2.46 3.42
N TYR A 41 4.29 2.09 4.68
CA TYR A 41 3.42 1.28 5.51
C TYR A 41 2.59 2.16 6.44
N VAL A 42 1.32 2.38 6.11
CA VAL A 42 0.39 3.29 6.80
C VAL A 42 -0.39 2.54 7.89
N GLN A 43 -0.25 3.00 9.13
CA GLN A 43 -0.96 2.45 10.28
C GLN A 43 -2.16 3.31 10.68
N LEU A 44 -3.35 2.71 10.65
CA LEU A 44 -4.60 3.32 11.09
C LEU A 44 -4.85 2.94 12.55
N LYS A 45 -4.49 3.80 13.52
CA LYS A 45 -4.67 3.48 14.96
C LYS A 45 -5.98 3.97 15.55
N ASN A 46 -6.38 5.18 15.20
CA ASN A 46 -7.60 5.83 15.68
C ASN A 46 -8.24 6.61 14.52
N SER A 47 -8.14 6.06 13.32
CA SER A 47 -8.61 6.72 12.10
C SER A 47 -10.14 6.77 12.07
N PRO A 48 -10.72 7.70 11.28
CA PRO A 48 -12.15 7.73 11.03
C PRO A 48 -12.64 6.42 10.40
N ALA A 49 -13.95 6.20 10.45
CA ALA A 49 -14.58 4.99 9.88
C ALA A 49 -14.30 4.82 8.38
N THR A 50 -14.01 5.90 7.67
CA THR A 50 -13.64 5.87 6.26
C THR A 50 -12.33 6.61 6.04
N VAL A 51 -11.40 5.96 5.34
CA VAL A 51 -10.14 6.53 4.88
C VAL A 51 -10.11 6.45 3.36
N VAL A 52 -9.94 7.59 2.71
CA VAL A 52 -9.96 7.71 1.25
C VAL A 52 -8.55 7.79 0.67
N LEU A 53 -8.35 7.16 -0.48
CA LEU A 53 -7.18 7.37 -1.33
C LEU A 53 -7.40 8.56 -2.29
N PRO A 54 -6.33 9.07 -2.92
CA PRO A 54 -6.46 10.05 -3.98
C PRO A 54 -7.41 9.55 -5.08
N LYS A 55 -8.23 10.43 -5.64
CA LYS A 55 -9.17 10.05 -6.72
C LYS A 55 -8.43 9.45 -7.92
N ASP A 56 -7.36 10.13 -8.32
CA ASP A 56 -6.50 9.71 -9.43
C ASP A 56 -5.26 8.99 -8.87
N PRO A 57 -5.03 7.72 -9.25
CA PRO A 57 -3.87 6.98 -8.80
C PRO A 57 -2.55 7.69 -9.17
N PRO A 58 -1.66 7.96 -8.21
CA PRO A 58 -0.32 8.41 -8.53
C PRO A 58 0.40 7.32 -9.34
N LYS A 59 1.16 7.70 -10.36
CA LYS A 59 1.70 6.73 -11.33
C LYS A 59 2.97 6.03 -10.82
N THR A 60 3.92 6.79 -10.29
CA THR A 60 5.26 6.30 -9.96
C THR A 60 5.81 6.95 -8.71
N LEU A 61 6.57 6.18 -7.93
CA LEU A 61 7.40 6.68 -6.83
C LEU A 61 8.66 7.34 -7.37
N SER A 62 9.34 8.13 -6.53
CA SER A 62 10.65 8.70 -6.85
C SER A 62 11.73 7.64 -7.15
N SER A 63 11.54 6.40 -6.68
CA SER A 63 12.38 5.25 -6.99
C SER A 63 12.16 4.66 -8.40
N GLY A 64 11.17 5.13 -9.15
CA GLY A 64 10.79 4.59 -10.46
C GLY A 64 9.86 3.37 -10.39
N LEU A 65 9.55 2.87 -9.19
CA LEU A 65 8.55 1.81 -9.01
C LEU A 65 7.13 2.35 -9.19
N PRO A 66 6.16 1.50 -9.60
CA PRO A 66 4.74 1.86 -9.53
C PRO A 66 4.37 2.30 -8.12
N TRP A 67 3.49 3.31 -8.01
CA TRP A 67 3.00 3.73 -6.71
C TRP A 67 2.26 2.60 -6.01
N TYR A 68 2.50 2.43 -4.72
CA TYR A 68 1.73 1.53 -3.87
C TYR A 68 1.67 2.10 -2.45
N VAL A 69 0.76 1.59 -1.63
CA VAL A 69 0.73 1.84 -0.20
C VAL A 69 0.27 0.56 0.49
N ASP A 70 0.94 0.21 1.59
CA ASP A 70 0.45 -0.83 2.49
C ASP A 70 -0.31 -0.14 3.62
N VAL A 71 -1.55 -0.56 3.85
CA VAL A 71 -2.41 -0.01 4.89
C VAL A 71 -2.74 -1.10 5.86
N VAL A 72 -2.63 -0.82 7.16
CA VAL A 72 -2.99 -1.74 8.22
C VAL A 72 -3.92 -1.06 9.22
N ASN A 73 -4.97 -1.76 9.60
CA ASN A 73 -5.85 -1.30 10.68
C ASN A 73 -5.30 -1.76 12.04
N PHE A 74 -4.67 -0.85 12.78
CA PHE A 74 -4.23 -1.07 14.17
C PHE A 74 -5.25 -0.58 15.20
N GLY A 75 -6.38 -0.03 14.76
CA GLY A 75 -7.42 0.48 15.64
C GLY A 75 -8.35 -0.59 16.19
N PRO A 76 -9.18 -0.23 17.18
CA PRO A 76 -10.14 -1.15 17.78
C PRO A 76 -11.36 -1.42 16.88
N ASN A 77 -11.63 -0.55 15.91
CA ASN A 77 -12.84 -0.58 15.08
C ASN A 77 -12.51 -0.92 13.63
N GLU A 78 -13.51 -1.37 12.88
CA GLU A 78 -13.40 -1.51 11.42
C GLU A 78 -13.21 -0.15 10.74
N VAL A 79 -12.40 -0.13 9.68
CA VAL A 79 -12.19 1.04 8.82
C VAL A 79 -12.44 0.66 7.37
N THR A 80 -13.20 1.47 6.66
CA THR A 80 -13.38 1.36 5.21
C THR A 80 -12.25 2.11 4.50
N LEU A 81 -11.45 1.38 3.71
CA LEU A 81 -10.49 1.96 2.79
C LEU A 81 -11.14 2.14 1.42
N GLU A 82 -11.26 3.38 0.96
CA GLU A 82 -12.00 3.73 -0.25
C GLU A 82 -11.08 4.33 -1.32
N GLY A 83 -11.12 3.75 -2.52
CA GLY A 83 -10.66 4.40 -3.74
C GLY A 83 -11.87 5.00 -4.46
N ILE A 84 -11.96 6.34 -4.51
CA ILE A 84 -13.15 7.07 -4.99
C ILE A 84 -13.61 6.55 -6.36
N GLY A 85 -14.76 5.87 -6.39
CA GLY A 85 -15.37 5.31 -7.60
C GLY A 85 -14.68 4.07 -8.17
N GLN A 86 -13.72 3.47 -7.47
CA GLN A 86 -12.91 2.34 -7.93
C GLN A 86 -13.03 1.11 -7.05
N PHE A 87 -12.96 1.27 -5.72
CA PHE A 87 -13.09 0.17 -4.77
C PHE A 87 -13.48 0.67 -3.38
N SER A 88 -14.00 -0.23 -2.57
CA SER A 88 -14.22 -0.04 -1.13
C SER A 88 -13.90 -1.35 -0.42
N VAL A 89 -13.04 -1.30 0.59
CA VAL A 89 -12.57 -2.47 1.34
C VAL A 89 -12.81 -2.24 2.82
N HIS A 90 -13.53 -3.18 3.45
CA HIS A 90 -13.71 -3.20 4.90
C HIS A 90 -12.50 -3.85 5.56
N MET A 91 -11.76 -3.09 6.36
CA MET A 91 -10.57 -3.55 7.07
C MET A 91 -10.89 -3.75 8.55
N ARG A 92 -10.89 -5.01 9.01
CA ARG A 92 -11.03 -5.33 10.43
C ARG A 92 -9.71 -5.04 11.16
N PRO A 93 -9.72 -4.96 12.50
CA PRO A 93 -8.49 -4.86 13.27
C PRO A 93 -7.48 -5.94 12.88
N LYS A 94 -6.25 -5.50 12.61
CA LYS A 94 -5.09 -6.26 12.11
C LYS A 94 -5.13 -6.68 10.64
N ASP A 95 -6.17 -6.35 9.89
CA ASP A 95 -6.15 -6.56 8.44
C ASP A 95 -5.11 -5.63 7.79
N ILE A 96 -4.39 -6.19 6.81
CA ILE A 96 -3.40 -5.49 5.99
C ILE A 96 -3.88 -5.55 4.55
N VAL A 97 -3.80 -4.43 3.86
CA VAL A 97 -4.17 -4.30 2.44
C VAL A 97 -3.08 -3.54 1.71
N ARG A 98 -2.58 -4.12 0.61
CA ARG A 98 -1.71 -3.41 -0.33
C ARG A 98 -2.57 -2.83 -1.44
N VAL A 99 -2.52 -1.52 -1.63
CA VAL A 99 -3.12 -0.85 -2.78
C VAL A 99 -2.03 -0.40 -3.72
N MET A 100 -2.11 -0.77 -4.99
CA MET A 100 -1.11 -0.46 -6.00
C MET A 100 -1.71 0.20 -7.23
N PHE A 101 -0.92 1.03 -7.88
CA PHE A 101 -1.23 1.58 -9.20
C PHE A 101 -1.23 0.46 -10.26
N SER A 102 -2.26 0.44 -11.09
CA SER A 102 -2.38 -0.45 -12.24
C SER A 102 -2.95 0.29 -13.44
N GLY A 103 -2.08 0.92 -14.24
CA GLY A 103 -2.45 1.59 -15.49
C GLY A 103 -3.20 2.91 -15.28
N SER A 104 -4.51 2.86 -15.04
CA SER A 104 -5.33 4.04 -14.75
C SER A 104 -6.20 3.88 -13.51
N THR A 105 -6.11 2.74 -12.83
CA THR A 105 -6.89 2.44 -11.62
C THR A 105 -5.98 1.96 -10.50
N TYR A 106 -6.56 1.82 -9.32
CA TYR A 106 -5.98 1.03 -8.25
C TYR A 106 -6.26 -0.46 -8.44
N LYS A 107 -5.37 -1.28 -7.89
CA LYS A 107 -5.55 -2.70 -7.65
C LYS A 107 -5.30 -2.97 -6.18
N VAL A 108 -6.24 -3.68 -5.56
CA VAL A 108 -6.15 -4.13 -4.17
C VAL A 108 -5.54 -5.54 -4.13
N VAL A 109 -4.57 -5.75 -3.25
CA VAL A 109 -3.91 -7.03 -3.00
C VAL A 109 -3.94 -7.31 -1.51
N HIS A 110 -4.44 -8.49 -1.13
CA HIS A 110 -4.51 -8.98 0.25
C HIS A 110 -3.27 -9.80 0.60
#